data_AF-A0A661L2D7-F1
#
_entry.id   AF-A0A661L2D7-F1
#
_cell.length_a   1.000
_cell.length_b   1.000
_cell.length_c   1.000
_cell.angle_alpha   90.00
_cell.angle_beta   90.00
_cell.angle_gamma   90.00
#
_symmetry.space_group_name_H-M   'P 1'
#
loop_
_entity.id
_entity.type
_entity.pdbx_description
1 polymer ?
#
loop_
_entity_poly.entity_id
_entity_poly.type
_entity_poly.pdbx_seq_one_letter_code
_entity_poly.pdbx_strand_id
1 'polypeptide(L)'
;MMEGGNQHLTEDQITWALVDENDLPEPVKKHLERCPFCQERKHKLETSLNNVGELAARFSPVPRRRFMSERERHGLGWAISPWYRGVLTAALAGFLLVLIFGGGRLWHPHSTSEITAVMEEMREDSKFMAEVDALVENPLPQIYMEILGEGVVELDMDFMDFLVPDVIGTEVQSTKA
;
A
#
# COMPACT_ATOMS: atom_id res chain seq x y z
N MET A 1 11.07 -17.01 -43.85
CA MET A 1 11.22 -17.80 -45.09
C MET A 1 11.23 -19.26 -44.70
N MET A 2 10.31 -20.07 -45.23
CA MET A 2 10.32 -21.53 -45.06
C MET A 2 11.02 -22.11 -46.28
N GLU A 3 12.25 -22.60 -46.11
CA GLU A 3 12.93 -23.35 -47.16
C GLU A 3 12.41 -24.80 -47.16
N GLY A 4 12.01 -25.25 -48.36
CA GLY A 4 11.27 -26.48 -48.58
C GLY A 4 12.16 -27.71 -48.73
N GLY A 5 11.52 -28.88 -48.55
CA GLY A 5 12.00 -30.19 -48.98
C GLY A 5 13.08 -30.79 -48.08
N ASN A 6 12.66 -31.51 -47.03
CA ASN A 6 13.52 -32.29 -46.13
C ASN A 6 14.34 -31.48 -45.10
N GLN A 7 14.05 -30.19 -44.93
CA GLN A 7 14.63 -29.41 -43.83
C GLN A 7 13.82 -29.60 -42.56
N HIS A 8 14.50 -30.07 -41.53
CA HIS A 8 14.00 -30.14 -40.16
C HIS A 8 13.73 -28.74 -39.61
N LEU A 9 12.92 -28.68 -38.55
CA LEU A 9 12.68 -27.44 -37.84
C LEU A 9 13.99 -26.85 -37.30
N THR A 10 14.10 -25.52 -37.42
CA THR A 10 15.17 -24.75 -36.80
C THR A 10 15.08 -24.85 -35.27
N GLU A 11 16.19 -24.56 -34.59
CA GLU A 11 16.23 -24.62 -33.13
C GLU A 11 15.21 -23.67 -32.50
N ASP A 12 15.11 -22.43 -33.01
CA ASP A 12 14.12 -21.45 -32.57
C ASP A 12 12.69 -21.99 -32.67
N GLN A 13 12.35 -22.63 -33.79
CA GLN A 13 11.01 -23.19 -33.99
C GLN A 13 10.70 -24.34 -33.02
N ILE A 14 11.71 -25.14 -32.64
CA ILE A 14 11.56 -26.20 -31.64
C ILE A 14 11.39 -25.60 -30.24
N THR A 15 12.14 -24.53 -29.92
CA THR A 15 11.99 -23.81 -28.65
C THR A 15 10.62 -23.16 -28.54
N TRP A 16 10.15 -22.47 -29.59
CA TRP A 16 8.81 -21.90 -29.64
C TRP A 16 7.71 -22.96 -29.45
N ALA A 17 7.88 -24.15 -30.05
CA ALA A 17 6.97 -25.27 -29.89
C ALA A 17 6.85 -25.78 -28.45
N LEU A 18 7.85 -25.50 -27.61
CA LEU A 18 7.84 -25.88 -26.19
C LEU A 18 7.20 -24.82 -25.30
N VAL A 19 7.34 -23.53 -25.64
CA VAL A 19 6.78 -22.42 -24.86
C VAL A 19 5.26 -22.38 -24.98
N ASP A 20 4.74 -22.39 -26.21
CA ASP A 20 3.31 -22.46 -26.47
C ASP A 20 3.03 -23.18 -27.80
N GLU A 21 2.46 -24.38 -27.71
CA GLU A 21 2.11 -25.20 -28.87
C GLU A 21 0.88 -24.66 -29.64
N ASN A 22 0.12 -23.72 -29.05
CA ASN A 22 -1.05 -23.12 -29.67
C ASN A 22 -0.75 -21.84 -30.45
N ASP A 23 0.39 -21.19 -30.19
CA ASP A 23 0.84 -19.99 -30.92
C ASP A 23 1.77 -20.35 -32.11
N LEU A 24 1.86 -21.65 -32.43
CA LEU A 24 2.74 -22.16 -33.47
C LEU A 24 2.08 -22.13 -34.85
N PRO A 25 2.78 -21.72 -35.91
CA PRO A 25 2.23 -21.79 -37.26
C PRO A 25 1.87 -23.23 -37.66
N GLU A 26 0.66 -23.43 -38.18
CA GLU A 26 0.15 -24.71 -38.69
C GLU A 26 1.10 -25.57 -39.54
N PRO A 27 1.92 -25.03 -40.46
CA PRO A 27 2.90 -25.84 -41.18
C PRO A 27 3.98 -26.43 -40.27
N VAL A 28 4.39 -25.71 -39.22
CA VAL A 28 5.39 -26.15 -38.24
C VAL A 28 4.81 -27.26 -37.36
N LYS A 29 3.58 -27.07 -36.88
CA LYS A 29 2.87 -28.06 -36.07
C LYS A 29 2.68 -29.39 -36.81
N LYS A 30 2.20 -29.33 -38.06
CA LYS A 30 2.06 -30.51 -38.92
C LYS A 30 3.39 -31.21 -39.23
N HIS A 31 4.49 -30.46 -39.32
CA HIS A 31 5.81 -31.05 -39.49
C HIS A 31 6.28 -31.75 -38.22
N LEU A 32 6.07 -31.14 -37.05
CA LEU A 32 6.44 -31.70 -35.75
C LEU A 32 5.68 -33.01 -35.48
N GLU A 33 4.41 -33.11 -35.84
CA GLU A 33 3.63 -34.34 -35.71
C GLU A 33 4.09 -35.48 -36.64
N ARG A 34 4.70 -35.14 -37.78
CA ARG A 34 5.10 -36.13 -38.82
C ARG A 34 6.57 -36.50 -38.79
N CYS A 35 7.44 -35.65 -38.26
CA CYS A 35 8.89 -35.84 -38.32
C CYS A 35 9.43 -36.40 -36.99
N PRO A 36 9.88 -37.67 -36.93
CA PRO A 36 10.36 -38.29 -35.70
C PRO A 36 11.64 -37.62 -35.17
N PHE A 37 12.50 -37.13 -36.06
CA PHE A 37 13.72 -36.41 -35.67
C PHE A 37 13.42 -35.11 -34.93
N CYS A 38 12.42 -34.34 -35.39
CA CYS A 38 12.01 -33.11 -34.73
C CYS A 38 11.31 -33.39 -33.39
N GLN A 39 10.56 -34.49 -33.29
CA GLN A 39 9.98 -34.94 -32.01
C GLN A 39 11.06 -35.33 -31.00
N GLU A 40 12.06 -36.10 -31.43
CA GLU A 40 13.16 -36.50 -30.55
C GLU A 40 13.95 -35.28 -30.06
N ARG A 41 14.19 -34.29 -30.93
CA ARG A 41 14.81 -33.01 -30.54
C ARG A 41 13.96 -32.24 -29.53
N LYS A 42 12.64 -32.12 -29.73
CA LYS A 42 11.72 -31.50 -28.76
C LYS A 42 11.81 -32.22 -27.41
N HIS A 43 11.73 -33.55 -27.40
CA HIS A 43 11.76 -34.36 -26.19
C HIS A 43 13.10 -34.23 -25.43
N LYS A 44 14.23 -34.20 -26.14
CA LYS A 44 15.55 -33.97 -25.53
C LYS A 44 15.63 -32.61 -24.85
N LEU A 45 15.12 -31.56 -25.51
CA LEU A 45 15.09 -30.21 -24.96
C LEU A 45 14.20 -30.14 -23.72
N GLU A 46 12.99 -30.72 -23.79
CA GLU A 46 12.04 -30.80 -22.68
C GLU A 46 12.65 -31.54 -21.47
N THR A 47 13.31 -32.67 -21.70
CA THR A 47 14.00 -33.44 -20.65
C THR A 47 15.11 -32.61 -20.00
N SER A 48 15.91 -31.90 -20.80
CA SER A 48 16.97 -31.03 -20.28
C SER A 48 16.42 -29.91 -19.42
N LEU A 49 15.33 -29.26 -19.85
CA LEU A 49 14.70 -28.16 -19.10
C LEU A 49 14.02 -28.66 -17.83
N ASN A 50 13.40 -29.84 -17.85
CA ASN A 50 12.84 -30.47 -16.64
C ASN A 50 13.93 -30.75 -15.61
N ASN A 51 15.11 -31.23 -16.03
CA ASN A 51 16.24 -31.44 -15.12
C ASN A 51 16.71 -30.13 -14.48
N VAL A 52 16.77 -29.05 -15.26
CA VAL A 52 17.10 -27.71 -14.74
C VAL A 52 16.00 -27.23 -13.77
N GLY A 53 14.73 -27.44 -14.11
CA GLY A 53 13.60 -27.12 -13.26
C GLY A 53 13.63 -27.87 -11.92
N GLU A 54 14.01 -29.15 -11.93
CA GLU A 54 14.17 -29.94 -10.72
C GLU A 54 15.33 -29.45 -9.86
N LEU A 55 16.48 -29.15 -10.46
CA LEU A 55 17.62 -28.56 -9.76
C LEU A 55 17.23 -27.19 -9.16
N ALA A 56 16.57 -26.34 -9.94
CA ALA A 56 16.08 -25.06 -9.48
C ALA A 56 15.10 -25.22 -8.32
N ALA A 57 14.17 -26.17 -8.37
CA ALA A 57 13.24 -26.44 -7.28
C ALA A 57 13.96 -26.91 -6.00
N ARG A 58 15.02 -27.71 -6.13
CA ARG A 58 15.82 -28.20 -4.98
C ARG A 58 16.66 -27.09 -4.33
N PHE A 59 17.20 -26.17 -5.12
CA PHE A 59 18.09 -25.12 -4.63
C PHE A 59 17.41 -23.76 -4.43
N SER A 60 16.16 -23.61 -4.88
CA SER A 60 15.40 -22.36 -4.70
C SER A 60 14.83 -22.26 -3.29
N PRO A 61 15.04 -21.14 -2.59
CA PRO A 61 14.40 -20.90 -1.30
C PRO A 61 12.89 -20.78 -1.46
N VAL A 62 12.14 -21.33 -0.51
CA VAL A 62 10.67 -21.19 -0.50
C VAL A 62 10.33 -19.70 -0.32
N PRO A 63 9.59 -19.08 -1.25
CA PRO A 63 9.25 -17.67 -1.14
C PRO A 63 8.36 -17.44 0.09
N ARG A 64 8.76 -16.50 0.96
CA ARG A 64 7.99 -16.17 2.19
C ARG A 64 6.58 -15.64 1.90
N ARG A 65 6.35 -15.11 0.70
CA ARG A 65 5.06 -14.59 0.25
C ARG A 65 4.75 -15.15 -1.13
N ARG A 66 3.53 -15.68 -1.30
CA ARG A 66 3.01 -16.04 -2.62
C ARG A 66 2.82 -14.74 -3.42
N PHE A 67 3.51 -14.61 -4.54
CA PHE A 67 3.23 -13.54 -5.50
C PHE A 67 1.86 -13.82 -6.10
N MET A 68 0.82 -13.18 -5.57
CA MET A 68 -0.50 -13.20 -6.20
C MET A 68 -0.44 -12.27 -7.41
N SER A 69 -0.67 -12.83 -8.59
CA SER A 69 -0.82 -12.02 -9.81
C SER A 69 -2.02 -11.09 -9.66
N GLU A 70 -1.96 -9.91 -10.27
CA GLU A 70 -3.06 -8.94 -10.24
C GLU A 70 -4.39 -9.58 -10.69
N ARG A 71 -4.32 -10.53 -11.64
CA ARG A 71 -5.48 -11.29 -12.16
C ARG A 71 -6.19 -12.13 -11.09
N GLU A 72 -5.48 -12.67 -10.10
CA GLU A 72 -6.07 -13.43 -8.99
C GLU A 72 -6.65 -12.52 -7.90
N ARG A 73 -6.17 -11.28 -7.76
CA ARG A 73 -6.65 -10.34 -6.74
C ARG A 73 -8.09 -9.90 -6.97
N HIS A 74 -8.52 -9.81 -8.23
CA HIS A 74 -9.88 -9.39 -8.60
C HIS A 74 -10.94 -10.51 -8.49
N GLY A 75 -10.56 -11.74 -8.15
CA GLY A 75 -11.46 -12.91 -8.20
C GLY A 75 -12.34 -13.17 -6.97
N LEU A 76 -11.98 -12.67 -5.77
CA LEU A 76 -12.70 -13.01 -4.53
C LEU A 76 -13.22 -11.83 -3.70
N GLY A 77 -12.80 -10.58 -3.97
CA GLY A 77 -13.11 -9.44 -3.10
C GLY A 77 -13.94 -8.32 -3.71
N TRP A 78 -14.15 -8.33 -5.04
CA TRP A 78 -14.70 -7.19 -5.78
C TRP A 78 -16.12 -7.43 -6.34
N ALA A 79 -16.85 -8.42 -5.83
CA ALA A 79 -18.25 -8.62 -6.20
C ALA A 79 -19.21 -7.70 -5.44
N ILE A 80 -18.73 -7.05 -4.38
CA ILE A 80 -19.52 -6.09 -3.60
C ILE A 80 -19.12 -4.69 -4.06
N SER A 81 -19.85 -4.18 -5.04
CA SER A 81 -19.56 -2.89 -5.66
C SER A 81 -19.74 -1.75 -4.63
N PRO A 82 -18.95 -0.69 -4.64
CA PRO A 82 -18.92 0.31 -3.56
C PRO A 82 -20.26 1.04 -3.29
N TRP A 83 -21.28 0.83 -4.13
CA TRP A 83 -22.58 1.48 -4.09
C TRP A 83 -23.49 0.95 -2.96
N TYR A 84 -23.42 -0.34 -2.62
CA TYR A 84 -24.25 -0.89 -1.52
C TYR A 84 -23.81 -0.37 -0.14
N ARG A 85 -22.51 -0.03 0.02
CA ARG A 85 -21.98 0.52 1.27
C ARG A 85 -22.55 1.91 1.55
N GLY A 86 -22.75 2.74 0.53
CA GLY A 86 -23.33 4.08 0.69
C GLY A 86 -24.83 4.07 1.03
N VAL A 87 -25.59 3.13 0.46
CA VAL A 87 -27.04 3.02 0.72
C VAL A 87 -27.34 2.56 2.15
N LEU A 88 -26.57 1.60 2.66
CA LEU A 88 -26.75 1.07 4.01
C LEU A 88 -26.42 2.10 5.10
N THR A 89 -25.40 2.93 4.89
CA THR A 89 -25.05 4.01 5.83
C THR A 89 -26.07 5.15 5.82
N ALA A 90 -26.62 5.49 4.66
CA ALA A 90 -27.61 6.56 4.55
C ALA A 90 -28.94 6.20 5.24
N ALA A 91 -29.39 4.95 5.11
CA ALA A 91 -30.61 4.48 5.78
C ALA A 91 -30.49 4.52 7.32
N LEU A 92 -29.33 4.15 7.85
CA LEU A 92 -29.08 4.12 9.29
C LEU A 92 -28.99 5.53 9.88
N ALA A 93 -28.35 6.47 9.17
CA ALA A 93 -28.31 7.88 9.54
C ALA A 93 -29.70 8.54 9.50
N GLY A 94 -30.50 8.25 8.45
CA GLY A 94 -31.88 8.74 8.36
C GLY A 94 -32.77 8.21 9.48
N PHE A 95 -32.65 6.93 9.83
CA PHE A 95 -33.40 6.33 10.93
C PHE A 95 -33.03 6.95 12.29
N LEU A 96 -31.74 7.18 12.55
CA LEU A 96 -31.28 7.88 13.77
C LEU A 96 -31.81 9.31 13.86
N LEU A 97 -31.82 10.06 12.76
CA LEU A 97 -32.38 11.42 12.74
C LEU A 97 -33.89 11.41 13.05
N VAL A 98 -34.65 10.46 12.48
CA VAL A 98 -36.09 10.33 12.76
C VAL A 98 -36.35 9.95 14.22
N LEU A 99 -35.52 9.08 14.82
CA LEU A 99 -35.68 8.74 16.25
C LEU A 99 -35.34 9.92 17.18
N ILE A 100 -34.25 10.65 16.90
CA ILE A 100 -33.80 11.77 17.74
C ILE A 100 -34.77 12.95 17.64
N PHE A 101 -35.15 13.36 16.42
CA PHE A 101 -36.02 14.52 16.21
C PHE A 101 -37.52 14.19 16.30
N GLY A 102 -37.92 13.00 15.85
CA GLY A 102 -39.32 12.58 15.86
C GLY A 102 -39.78 12.02 17.20
N GLY A 103 -38.91 11.30 17.93
CA GLY A 103 -39.26 10.69 19.22
C GLY A 103 -39.47 11.71 20.34
N GLY A 104 -38.66 12.77 20.40
CA GLY A 104 -38.77 13.81 21.43
C GLY A 104 -40.00 14.71 21.27
N ARG A 105 -40.51 14.88 20.04
CA ARG A 105 -41.61 15.80 19.75
C ARG A 105 -42.99 15.25 20.12
N LEU A 106 -43.13 13.93 20.25
CA LEU A 106 -44.40 13.29 20.56
C LEU A 106 -44.66 13.13 22.07
N TRP A 107 -43.65 13.27 22.94
CA TRP A 107 -43.75 12.87 24.35
C TRP A 107 -43.55 13.96 25.41
N HIS A 108 -43.27 15.21 25.03
CA HIS A 108 -43.09 16.27 26.03
C HIS A 108 -43.93 17.52 25.72
N PRO A 109 -45.07 17.72 26.43
CA PRO A 109 -45.66 19.04 26.54
C PRO A 109 -44.75 19.90 27.43
N HIS A 110 -44.25 20.97 26.81
CA HIS A 110 -43.62 22.19 27.32
C HIS A 110 -43.38 22.38 28.83
N SER A 111 -42.22 23.02 29.08
CA SER A 111 -41.83 23.86 30.23
C SER A 111 -41.02 23.17 31.34
N THR A 112 -39.69 23.28 31.27
CA THR A 112 -38.73 23.47 32.39
C THR A 112 -37.26 23.27 31.98
N SER A 113 -36.96 22.69 30.83
CA SER A 113 -35.58 22.35 30.43
C SER A 113 -34.75 23.48 29.84
N GLU A 114 -35.37 24.53 29.29
CA GLU A 114 -34.62 25.62 28.64
C GLU A 114 -33.85 26.48 29.63
N ILE A 115 -34.39 26.72 30.82
CA ILE A 115 -33.73 27.56 31.84
C ILE A 115 -32.51 26.85 32.43
N THR A 116 -32.57 25.53 32.63
CA THR A 116 -31.44 24.75 33.13
C THR A 116 -30.35 24.55 32.08
N ALA A 117 -30.72 24.44 30.80
CA ALA A 117 -29.76 24.34 29.70
C ALA A 117 -28.97 25.65 29.52
N VAL A 118 -29.65 26.80 29.55
CA VAL A 118 -29.02 28.12 29.45
C VAL A 118 -28.12 28.39 30.66
N MET A 119 -28.52 27.97 31.87
CA MET A 119 -27.72 28.19 33.08
C MET A 119 -26.44 27.34 33.10
N GLU A 120 -26.45 26.15 32.49
CA GLU A 120 -25.26 25.32 32.32
C GLU A 120 -24.34 25.86 31.21
N GLU A 121 -24.90 26.34 30.10
CA GLU A 121 -24.15 27.01 29.02
C GLU A 121 -23.41 28.26 29.55
N MET A 122 -24.08 29.10 30.34
CA MET A 122 -23.44 30.27 30.98
C MET A 122 -22.32 29.87 31.95
N ARG A 123 -22.44 28.73 32.63
CA ARG A 123 -21.40 28.22 33.53
C ARG A 123 -20.19 27.72 32.74
N GLU A 124 -20.41 27.06 31.62
CA GLU A 124 -19.35 26.56 30.75
C GLU A 124 -18.59 27.71 30.07
N ASP A 125 -19.31 28.73 29.59
CA ASP A 125 -18.72 29.95 29.03
C ASP A 125 -17.84 30.69 30.05
N SER A 126 -18.28 30.77 31.31
CA SER A 126 -17.48 31.41 32.37
C SER A 126 -16.17 30.68 32.65
N LYS A 127 -16.17 29.34 32.51
CA LYS A 127 -14.99 28.51 32.70
C LYS A 127 -14.03 28.63 31.51
N PHE A 128 -14.55 28.67 30.29
CA PHE A 128 -13.75 28.87 29.08
C PHE A 128 -13.08 30.25 29.09
N MET A 129 -13.82 31.32 29.44
CA MET A 129 -13.23 32.66 29.55
C MET A 129 -12.12 32.73 30.61
N ALA A 130 -12.27 32.02 31.73
CA ALA A 130 -11.22 31.94 32.73
C ALA A 130 -9.97 31.16 32.26
N GLU A 131 -10.14 30.14 31.42
CA GLU A 131 -9.02 29.41 30.81
C GLU A 131 -8.30 30.29 29.77
N VAL A 132 -9.04 31.02 28.95
CA VAL A 132 -8.47 32.00 28.01
C VAL A 132 -7.68 33.07 28.76
N ASP A 133 -8.22 33.62 29.85
CA ASP A 133 -7.54 34.63 30.68
C ASP A 133 -6.25 34.08 31.30
N ALA A 134 -6.28 32.83 31.78
CA ALA A 134 -5.10 32.14 32.29
C ALA A 134 -4.02 31.90 31.21
N LEU A 135 -4.41 31.66 29.95
CA LEU A 135 -3.48 31.54 28.81
C LEU A 135 -2.92 32.90 28.36
N VAL A 136 -3.65 34.00 28.59
CA VAL A 136 -3.17 35.37 28.33
C VAL A 136 -2.15 35.80 29.39
N GLU A 137 -2.41 35.49 30.66
CA GLU A 137 -1.47 35.82 31.75
C GLU A 137 -0.19 34.97 31.71
N ASN A 138 -0.28 33.71 31.25
CA ASN A 138 0.90 32.86 31.06
C ASN A 138 0.80 32.02 29.76
N PRO A 139 1.46 32.47 28.67
CA PRO A 139 1.34 31.84 27.36
C PRO A 139 2.08 30.49 27.25
N LEU A 140 2.79 30.05 28.29
CA LEU A 140 3.44 28.74 28.31
C LEU A 140 2.62 27.74 29.16
N PRO A 141 2.12 26.64 28.56
CA PRO A 141 1.57 25.52 29.31
C PRO A 141 2.61 24.99 30.31
N GLN A 142 2.20 24.69 31.55
CA GLN A 142 3.13 24.28 32.63
C GLN A 142 4.08 23.13 32.27
N ILE A 143 3.65 22.25 31.36
CA ILE A 143 4.45 21.13 30.84
C ILE A 143 5.78 21.62 30.22
N TYR A 144 5.80 22.81 29.60
CA TYR A 144 7.01 23.38 29.03
C TYR A 144 7.92 24.06 30.08
N MET A 145 7.36 24.50 31.20
CA MET A 145 8.16 25.01 32.34
C MET A 145 8.94 23.90 33.03
N GLU A 146 8.39 22.68 33.14
CA GLU A 146 9.13 21.52 33.68
C GLU A 146 10.27 21.07 32.76
N ILE A 147 10.14 21.27 31.45
CA ILE A 147 11.20 20.96 30.47
C ILE A 147 12.32 22.02 30.51
N LEU A 148 11.96 23.27 30.81
CA LEU A 148 12.88 24.38 31.08
C LEU A 148 13.39 24.29 32.52
N GLY A 149 14.02 23.16 32.85
CA GLY A 149 14.78 23.01 34.09
C GLY A 149 15.74 24.18 34.25
N GLU A 150 15.66 24.83 35.42
CA GLU A 150 16.49 25.92 35.93
C GLU A 150 17.86 26.05 35.25
N GLY A 151 17.89 26.85 34.20
CA GLY A 151 19.04 26.98 33.32
C GLY A 151 18.56 27.37 31.94
N VAL A 152 18.49 28.67 31.68
CA VAL A 152 18.56 29.18 30.31
C VAL A 152 19.84 28.58 29.74
N VAL A 153 19.72 27.51 28.94
CA VAL A 153 20.85 26.96 28.21
C VAL A 153 21.36 28.12 27.39
N GLU A 154 22.53 28.64 27.73
CA GLU A 154 23.21 29.65 26.94
C GLU A 154 23.41 29.03 25.56
N LEU A 155 22.54 29.41 24.62
CA LEU A 155 22.60 29.03 23.22
C LEU A 155 23.79 29.77 22.61
N ASP A 156 24.99 29.31 22.93
CA ASP A 156 26.23 29.84 22.39
C ASP A 156 26.40 29.42 20.92
N MET A 157 27.31 30.12 20.23
CA MET A 157 27.60 29.81 18.83
C MET A 157 28.21 28.41 18.68
N ASP A 158 28.90 27.91 19.70
CA ASP A 158 29.47 26.55 19.74
C ASP A 158 28.38 25.47 19.70
N PHE A 159 27.26 25.67 20.40
CA PHE A 159 26.10 24.77 20.35
C PHE A 159 25.39 24.84 18.99
N MET A 160 25.33 26.02 18.37
CA MET A 160 24.77 26.17 17.02
C MET A 160 25.63 25.46 15.97
N ASP A 161 26.97 25.53 16.09
CA ASP A 161 27.92 24.80 15.24
C ASP A 161 27.84 23.28 15.43
N PHE A 162 27.48 22.80 16.62
CA PHE A 162 27.23 21.37 16.87
C PHE A 162 25.97 20.87 16.15
N LEU A 163 24.89 21.66 16.14
CA LEU A 163 23.63 21.29 15.49
C LEU A 163 23.71 21.41 13.96
N VAL A 164 24.45 22.39 13.46
CA VAL A 164 24.62 22.65 12.03
C VAL A 164 26.11 22.74 11.71
N PRO A 165 26.81 21.60 11.61
CA PRO A 165 28.22 21.63 11.25
C PRO A 165 28.38 22.15 9.82
N ASP A 166 29.25 23.15 9.64
CA ASP A 166 29.61 23.69 8.33
C ASP A 166 30.30 22.58 7.51
N VAL A 167 29.57 22.03 6.52
CA VAL A 167 30.11 21.13 5.50
C VAL A 167 30.97 21.93 4.50
N ILE A 168 32.15 22.37 4.94
CA ILE A 168 33.19 22.87 4.04
C ILE A 168 33.89 21.66 3.44
N GLY A 169 33.62 21.44 2.15
CA GLY A 169 34.16 20.34 1.37
C GLY A 169 35.68 20.39 1.14
N THR A 170 36.21 19.17 1.00
CA THR A 170 37.31 18.74 0.13
C THR A 170 38.75 19.18 0.45
N GLU A 171 39.61 18.19 0.74
CA GLU A 171 40.67 17.82 -0.20
C GLU A 171 40.94 16.30 -0.13
N VAL A 172 40.58 15.61 -1.21
CA VAL A 172 41.00 14.24 -1.50
C VAL A 172 42.47 14.32 -1.91
N GLN A 173 43.39 13.91 -1.03
CA GLN A 173 44.80 13.77 -1.42
C GLN A 173 44.95 12.52 -2.29
N SER A 174 45.07 12.77 -3.60
CA SER A 174 45.61 11.81 -4.58
C SER A 174 47.12 11.73 -4.41
N THR A 175 47.63 10.70 -3.72
CA THR A 175 49.06 10.38 -3.76
C THR A 175 49.31 9.36 -4.86
N LYS A 176 49.87 9.83 -5.97
CA LYS A 176 50.51 9.01 -7.00
C LYS A 176 51.98 9.42 -7.10
N ALA A 177 52.87 8.58 -6.58
CA ALA A 177 54.24 8.33 -7.06
C ALA A 177 54.79 7.11 -6.33
#